data_AF-A0A0J6HG23-F1
#
_entry.id   AF-A0A0J6HG23-F1
#
_cell.length_a   1.000
_cell.length_b   1.000
_cell.length_c   1.000
_cell.angle_alpha   90.00
_cell.angle_beta   90.00
_cell.angle_gamma   90.00
#
_symmetry.space_group_name_H-M   'P 1'
#
loop_
_entity.id
_entity.type
_entity.pdbx_description
1 polymer ?
#
loop_
_entity_poly.entity_id
_entity_poly.type
_entity_poly.pdbx_seq_one_letter_code
_entity_poly.pdbx_strand_id
1 'polypeptide(L)' 'MQSYSQKEELLDSINEKRQMMVKAAEIYGYTGDETIKRSQELDQLIYQYQKMTMNETHASDKPLPVFLDTLILEKYTA' A
#
# COMPACT_ATOMS: atom_id res chain seq x y z
N MET A 1 19.96 18.02 12.56
CA MET A 1 18.66 17.59 12.02
C MET A 1 18.97 16.65 10.89
N GLN A 2 18.66 15.35 11.04
CA GLN A 2 18.91 14.36 10.01
C GLN A 2 18.00 14.66 8.82
N SER A 3 18.61 14.83 7.65
CA SER A 3 17.90 14.97 6.38
C SER A 3 17.36 13.59 6.03
N TYR A 4 16.13 13.28 6.44
CA TYR A 4 15.47 12.05 6.03
C TYR A 4 15.34 12.05 4.51
N SER A 5 15.68 10.93 3.88
CA SER A 5 15.40 10.80 2.46
C SER A 5 13.89 10.74 2.27
N GLN A 6 13.35 11.28 1.17
CA GLN A 6 11.89 11.23 0.88
C GLN A 6 11.32 9.80 0.95
N LYS A 7 12.19 8.81 0.78
CA LYS A 7 11.92 7.37 0.90
C LYS A 7 11.67 6.92 2.34
N GLU A 8 12.39 7.48 3.32
CA GLU A 8 12.19 7.19 4.75
C GLU A 8 10.87 7.78 5.25
N GLU A 9 10.54 9.02 4.88
CA GLU A 9 9.24 9.62 5.22
C GLU A 9 8.06 8.80 4.67
N LEU A 10 8.23 8.24 3.48
CA LEU A 10 7.23 7.37 2.86
C LEU A 10 7.13 6.01 3.56
N LEU A 11 8.24 5.43 4.04
CA LEU A 11 8.23 4.22 4.86
C LEU A 11 7.52 4.43 6.18
N ASP A 12 7.78 5.56 6.84
CA ASP A 12 7.11 5.91 8.10
C ASP A 12 5.61 6.04 7.88
N SER A 13 5.20 6.70 6.78
CA SER A 13 3.80 6.82 6.38
C SER A 13 3.15 5.45 6.11
N ILE A 14 3.85 4.53 5.44
CA ILE A 14 3.38 3.15 5.22
C ILE A 14 3.19 2.42 6.55
N ASN A 15 4.15 2.55 7.46
CA ASN A 15 4.10 1.88 8.76
C ASN A 15 2.96 2.42 9.63
N GLU A 16 2.79 3.74 9.68
CA GLU A 16 1.70 4.38 10.39
C GLU A 16 0.34 3.93 9.82
N LYS A 17 0.20 3.93 8.50
CA LYS A 17 -1.05 3.52 7.83
C LYS A 17 -1.37 2.05 8.07
N ARG A 18 -0.36 1.18 8.08
CA ARG A 18 -0.50 -0.24 8.44
C ARG A 18 -1.04 -0.40 9.86
N GLN A 19 -0.52 0.35 10.82
CA GLN A 19 -1.03 0.32 12.18
C GLN A 19 -2.49 0.79 12.27
N MET A 20 -2.86 1.83 11.51
CA MET A 20 -4.26 2.28 11.45
C MET A 20 -5.18 1.20 10.85
N MET A 21 -4.74 0.50 9.80
CA MET A 21 -5.50 -0.60 9.19
C MET A 21 -5.71 -1.74 10.19
N VAL A 22 -4.67 -2.13 10.94
CA VAL A 22 -4.77 -3.17 11.97
C VAL A 22 -5.74 -2.76 13.08
N LYS A 23 -5.65 -1.51 13.58
CA LYS A 23 -6.60 -0.99 14.56
C LYS A 23 -8.04 -0.96 14.02
N ALA A 24 -8.22 -0.58 12.76
CA ALA A 24 -9.52 -0.63 12.12
C ALA A 24 -10.03 -2.07 12.00
N ALA A 25 -9.18 -3.05 11.69
CA ALA A 25 -9.55 -4.46 11.64
C ALA A 25 -9.95 -5.00 13.02
N GLU A 26 -9.28 -4.56 14.08
CA GLU A 26 -9.61 -4.93 15.46
C GLU A 26 -10.98 -4.37 15.90
N ILE A 27 -11.36 -3.18 15.41
CA ILE A 27 -12.61 -2.50 15.79
C ILE A 27 -13.79 -2.89 14.88
N TYR A 28 -13.57 -2.86 13.56
CA TYR A 28 -14.59 -3.00 12.51
C TYR A 28 -14.54 -4.34 11.78
N GLY A 29 -13.54 -5.19 12.08
CA GLY A 29 -13.27 -6.42 11.35
C GLY A 29 -12.49 -6.18 10.05
N TYR A 30 -11.86 -7.24 9.52
CA TYR A 30 -11.10 -7.19 8.27
C TYR A 30 -11.94 -6.90 7.03
N THR A 31 -13.25 -7.17 7.10
CA THR A 31 -14.22 -6.91 6.03
C THR A 31 -15.00 -5.61 6.25
N GLY A 32 -14.69 -4.83 7.29
CA GLY A 32 -15.31 -3.54 7.52
C GLY A 32 -14.87 -2.52 6.47
N ASP A 33 -15.80 -1.70 5.98
CA ASP A 33 -15.51 -0.70 4.94
C ASP A 33 -14.36 0.23 5.31
N GLU A 34 -14.24 0.59 6.60
CA GLU A 34 -13.11 1.37 7.10
C GLU A 34 -11.79 0.62 7.00
N THR A 35 -11.76 -0.67 7.33
CA THR A 35 -10.55 -1.49 7.19
C THR A 35 -10.15 -1.65 5.72
N ILE A 36 -11.12 -1.86 4.84
CA ILE A 36 -10.90 -1.96 3.38
C ILE A 36 -10.38 -0.63 2.82
N LYS A 37 -10.95 0.50 3.24
CA LYS A 37 -10.48 1.82 2.81
C LYS A 37 -9.03 2.05 3.26
N ARG A 38 -8.71 1.69 4.50
CA ARG A 38 -7.34 1.81 5.03
C ARG A 38 -6.37 0.87 4.33
N SER A 39 -6.79 -0.33 3.90
CA SER A 39 -5.95 -1.24 3.12
C SER A 39 -5.65 -0.68 1.73
N GLN A 40 -6.66 -0.12 1.04
CA GLN A 40 -6.47 0.51 -0.27
C GLN A 40 -5.52 1.72 -0.20
N GLU A 41 -5.68 2.56 0.82
CA GLU A 41 -4.79 3.71 1.03
C GLU A 41 -3.35 3.26 1.38
N LEU A 42 -3.19 2.15 2.11
CA LEU A 42 -1.89 1.55 2.40
C LEU A 42 -1.24 1.00 1.11
N ASP A 43 -2.01 0.32 0.27
CA ASP A 43 -1.51 -0.24 -1.00
C ASP A 43 -1.01 0.86 -1.95
N GLN A 44 -1.69 2.01 -1.99
CA GLN A 44 -1.25 3.17 -2.78
C GLN A 44 0.09 3.74 -2.29
N LEU A 45 0.31 3.78 -0.97
CA LEU A 45 1.58 4.24 -0.40
C LEU A 45 2.71 3.25 -0.72
N ILE A 46 2.44 1.94 -0.60
CA ILE A 46 3.39 0.88 -0.97
C ILE A 46 3.75 0.98 -2.45
N TYR A 47 2.76 1.18 -3.33
CA TYR A 47 2.99 1.34 -4.76
C TYR A 47 3.88 2.55 -5.08
N GLN A 48 3.62 3.70 -4.42
CA GLN A 48 4.47 4.89 -4.59
C GLN A 48 5.92 4.61 -4.16
N TYR A 49 6.09 3.93 -3.03
CA TYR A 49 7.42 3.57 -2.52
C TYR A 49 8.17 2.62 -3.46
N GLN A 50 7.47 1.61 -3.98
CA GLN A 50 8.00 0.69 -4.96
C GLN A 50 8.38 1.42 -6.25
N LYS A 51 7.54 2.32 -6.75
CA LYS A 51 7.82 3.13 -7.94
C LYS A 51 9.06 4.01 -7.74
N MET A 52 9.20 4.64 -6.59
CA MET A 52 10.40 5.43 -6.27
C MET A 52 11.66 4.55 -6.23
N THR A 53 11.58 3.38 -5.60
CA THR A 53 12.70 2.43 -5.51
C THR A 53 13.06 1.79 -6.86
N MET A 54 12.07 1.52 -7.71
CA MET A 54 12.26 1.01 -9.07
C MET A 54 12.87 2.07 -10.00
N ASN A 55 12.52 3.34 -9.82
CA ASN A 55 13.11 4.43 -10.60
C ASN A 55 14.59 4.69 -10.24
N GLU A 56 15.03 4.33 -9.02
CA GLU A 56 16.44 4.40 -8.59
C GLU A 56 17.29 3.23 -9.16
N THR A 57 16.65 2.15 -9.60
CA THR A 57 17.29 0.94 -10.15
C THR A 57 17.00 0.84 -11.66
N HIS A 58 17.68 1.68 -12.46
CA HIS A 58 17.49 1.77 -13.91
C HIS A 58 17.42 0.40 -14.64
N ALA A 59 16.46 0.26 -15.56
CA ALA A 59 16.50 -0.63 -16.73
C ALA A 59 16.84 -2.12 -16.50
N SER A 60 15.91 -2.94 -15.97
CA SER A 60 15.71 -4.33 -16.40
C SER A 60 14.50 -4.95 -15.70
N ASP A 61 13.52 -5.35 -16.52
CA ASP A 61 12.66 -6.53 -16.39
C ASP A 61 12.27 -7.00 -14.98
N LYS A 62 11.12 -6.53 -14.51
CA LYS A 62 9.89 -7.35 -14.38
C LYS A 62 8.81 -6.52 -13.66
N PRO A 63 7.58 -6.45 -14.19
CA PRO A 63 6.47 -5.90 -13.41
C PRO A 63 6.26 -6.80 -12.19
N LEU A 64 6.35 -6.21 -10.99
CA LEU A 64 5.85 -6.87 -9.79
C LEU A 64 4.37 -7.21 -10.03
N PRO A 65 3.93 -8.42 -9.67
CA PRO A 65 2.58 -8.87 -10.02
C PRO A 65 1.59 -7.91 -9.40
N VAL A 66 0.76 -7.33 -10.26
CA VAL A 66 -0.34 -6.43 -9.93
C VAL A 66 -1.29 -7.18 -9.01
N PHE A 67 -1.06 -7.08 -7.70
CA PHE A 67 -1.93 -7.67 -6.68
C PHE A 67 -3.32 -7.00 -6.67
N LEU A 68 -3.49 -5.90 -7.41
CA LEU A 68 -4.73 -5.14 -7.55
C LEU A 68 -5.66 -5.67 -8.65
N ASP A 69 -5.21 -6.51 -9.58
CA ASP A 69 -6.08 -7.03 -10.65
C ASP A 69 -6.99 -8.17 -10.16
N THR A 70 -6.67 -8.80 -9.04
CA THR A 70 -7.45 -9.94 -8.53
C THR A 70 -8.66 -9.51 -7.69
N LEU A 71 -8.62 -8.33 -7.06
CA LEU A 71 -9.68 -7.90 -6.13
C LEU A 71 -10.79 -7.07 -6.79
N ILE A 72 -10.58 -6.56 -8.01
CA ILE A 72 -11.61 -5.76 -8.72
C ILE A 72 -12.60 -6.67 -9.49
N LEU A 73 -12.27 -7.94 -9.74
CA LEU A 73 -13.12 -8.83 -10.56
C LEU A 73 -14.26 -9.53 -9.77
N GLU A 74 -14.14 -9.71 -8.46
CA GLU A 74 -15.17 -10.39 -7.64
C GLU A 74 -16.42 -9.54 -7.36
N LYS A 75 -16.41 -8.24 -7.65
CA LYS A 75 -17.60 -7.38 -7.48
C LYS A 75 -18.39 -7.14 -8.78
N TYR A 76 -17.92 -7.65 -9.92
CA TYR A 76 -18.57 -7.47 -11.23
C TYR A 76 -18.98 -8.78 -11.93
N THR A 77 -19.00 -9.90 -11.23
CA THR A 77 -19.65 -11.13 -11.71
C THR A 77 -20.56 -11.73 -10.65
N ALA A 78 -21.84 -11.85 -11.05
CA ALA A 78 -23.02 -12.38 -10.34
C ALA A 78 -23.82 -11.37 -9.50
#